data_AF-A0A7R9PEJ9-F1
#
_entry.id   AF-A0A7R9PEJ9-F1
#
_cell.length_a   1.000
_cell.length_b   1.000
_cell.length_c   1.000
_cell.angle_alpha   90.00
_cell.angle_beta   90.00
_cell.angle_gamma   90.00
#
_symmetry.space_group_name_H-M   'P 1'
#
loop_
_entity.id
_entity.type
_entity.pdbx_description
1 polymer ?
#
loop_
_entity_poly.entity_id
_entity_poly.type
_entity_poly.pdbx_seq_one_letter_code
_entity_poly.pdbx_strand_id
1 'polypeptide(L)'
;MGKKRKVPQKSDEFEFDPLPKHIAIAHIKNQEKRLIVILERAQLETVKMGNTFELLNCDDHVNILRKHNREPGTCRPDITHQCLLMLLDSPLNRAGLLQVYVHTDNNVLIEVNPQTRIPRTFKRFAGLMVQLLHKFSVRASDGPMKLLKVIRNPITDHLPVGCRKVGTSFSAGRVINPRELVPVDEPIAIVVGAMAHG
;
A
#
# COMPACT_ATOMS: atom_id res chain seq x y z
N MET A 1 -50.14 34.43 1.14
CA MET A 1 -48.74 34.54 1.63
C MET A 1 -47.96 33.32 1.17
N GLY A 2 -47.10 33.48 0.16
CA GLY A 2 -46.37 32.37 -0.46
C GLY A 2 -45.16 31.92 0.37
N LYS A 3 -45.06 30.62 0.64
CA LYS A 3 -43.85 30.01 1.21
C LYS A 3 -42.79 29.88 0.12
N LYS A 4 -41.79 30.77 0.12
CA LYS A 4 -40.58 30.66 -0.70
C LYS A 4 -39.86 29.34 -0.37
N ARG A 5 -39.82 28.41 -1.33
CA ARG A 5 -38.90 27.27 -1.30
C ARG A 5 -37.47 27.81 -1.47
N LYS A 6 -36.59 27.58 -0.48
CA LYS A 6 -35.14 27.79 -0.64
C LYS A 6 -34.61 26.68 -1.56
N VAL A 7 -34.12 27.07 -2.72
CA VAL A 7 -33.31 26.21 -3.61
C VAL A 7 -31.94 26.06 -2.95
N PRO A 8 -31.43 24.84 -2.71
CA PRO A 8 -30.04 24.68 -2.30
C PRO A 8 -29.14 24.98 -3.51
N GLN A 9 -28.21 25.91 -3.32
CA GLN A 9 -27.16 26.23 -4.28
C GLN A 9 -26.39 24.95 -4.63
N LYS A 10 -26.40 24.59 -5.92
CA LYS A 10 -25.37 23.72 -6.50
C LYS A 10 -24.10 24.56 -6.67
N SER A 11 -23.06 24.22 -5.94
CA SER A 11 -21.67 24.55 -6.27
C SER A 11 -20.90 23.24 -6.32
N ASP A 12 -20.23 23.02 -7.44
CA ASP A 12 -19.50 21.82 -7.81
C ASP A 12 -18.47 21.38 -6.77
N GLU A 13 -18.50 20.11 -6.39
CA GLU A 13 -17.31 19.31 -6.10
C GLU A 13 -17.68 17.83 -6.31
N PHE A 14 -16.84 17.11 -7.05
CA PHE A 14 -17.02 15.71 -7.45
C PHE A 14 -16.94 14.76 -6.24
N GLU A 15 -17.92 14.79 -5.34
CA GLU A 15 -18.06 13.79 -4.28
C GLU A 15 -18.72 12.54 -4.86
N PHE A 16 -17.90 11.74 -5.53
CA PHE A 16 -18.30 10.39 -5.95
C PHE A 16 -18.31 9.48 -4.72
N ASP A 17 -19.49 9.05 -4.33
CA ASP A 17 -19.72 8.18 -3.17
C ASP A 17 -19.03 6.82 -3.40
N PRO A 18 -18.04 6.41 -2.58
CA PRO A 18 -17.36 5.14 -2.75
C PRO A 18 -18.34 3.97 -2.60
N LEU A 19 -18.07 2.87 -3.33
CA LEU A 19 -18.84 1.64 -3.22
C LEU A 19 -19.03 1.22 -1.74
N PRO A 20 -20.23 0.70 -1.38
CA PRO A 20 -20.53 0.31 -0.01
C PRO A 20 -19.44 -0.57 0.61
N LYS A 21 -19.02 -0.20 1.83
CA LYS A 21 -17.87 -0.75 2.58
C LYS A 21 -17.81 -2.29 2.67
N HIS A 22 -18.94 -2.98 2.50
CA HIS A 22 -19.04 -4.45 2.58
C HIS A 22 -18.74 -5.16 1.25
N ILE A 23 -18.99 -4.50 0.11
CA ILE A 23 -18.91 -5.12 -1.22
C ILE A 23 -17.44 -5.30 -1.64
N ALA A 24 -16.60 -4.29 -1.41
CA ALA A 24 -15.17 -4.35 -1.74
C ALA A 24 -14.41 -5.45 -0.96
N ILE A 25 -14.84 -5.78 0.27
CA ILE A 25 -14.20 -6.80 1.10
C ILE A 25 -14.70 -8.22 0.73
N ALA A 26 -15.95 -8.34 0.29
CA ALA A 26 -16.51 -9.61 -0.18
C ALA A 26 -15.79 -10.09 -1.45
N HIS A 27 -15.48 -9.16 -2.38
CA HIS A 27 -14.84 -9.50 -3.66
C HIS A 27 -13.45 -10.12 -3.51
N ILE A 28 -12.70 -9.68 -2.49
CA ILE A 28 -11.36 -10.20 -2.18
C ILE A 28 -11.40 -11.68 -1.74
N LYS A 29 -12.53 -12.15 -1.20
CA LYS A 29 -12.67 -13.52 -0.68
C LYS A 29 -13.03 -14.56 -1.74
N ASN A 30 -13.64 -14.18 -2.86
CA ASN A 30 -14.29 -15.12 -3.78
C ASN A 30 -13.43 -15.63 -4.97
N GLN A 31 -12.09 -15.57 -4.87
CA GLN A 31 -11.18 -15.88 -6.00
C GLN A 31 -11.47 -15.07 -7.28
N GLU A 32 -12.20 -13.96 -7.14
CA GLU A 32 -12.62 -13.13 -8.28
C GLU A 32 -11.44 -12.36 -8.86
N LYS A 33 -11.58 -12.03 -10.15
CA LYS A 33 -10.64 -11.23 -10.93
C LYS A 33 -10.19 -10.01 -10.13
N ARG A 34 -8.88 -9.94 -9.85
CA ARG A 34 -8.26 -8.78 -9.22
C ARG A 34 -6.78 -8.69 -9.53
N LEU A 35 -6.26 -7.47 -9.40
CA LEU A 35 -4.84 -7.21 -9.40
C LEU A 35 -4.32 -7.27 -7.97
N ILE A 36 -3.27 -8.06 -7.76
CA ILE A 36 -2.51 -8.08 -6.51
C ILE A 36 -1.16 -7.44 -6.79
N VAL A 37 -0.82 -6.38 -6.07
CA VAL A 37 0.49 -5.73 -6.18
C VAL A 37 1.30 -6.04 -4.93
N ILE A 38 2.49 -6.58 -5.11
CA ILE A 38 3.44 -6.87 -4.04
C ILE A 38 4.60 -5.90 -4.19
N LEU A 39 4.70 -4.95 -3.26
CA LEU A 39 5.85 -4.06 -3.14
C LEU A 39 6.96 -4.80 -2.42
N GLU A 40 7.98 -5.22 -3.16
CA GLU A 40 9.04 -6.11 -2.71
C GLU A 40 10.29 -5.32 -2.28
N ARG A 41 10.98 -5.78 -1.24
CA ARG A 41 12.16 -5.11 -0.64
C ARG A 41 11.93 -3.66 -0.20
N ALA A 42 10.73 -3.40 0.32
CA ALA A 42 10.38 -2.10 0.87
C ALA A 42 11.27 -1.72 2.06
N GLN A 43 11.81 -0.51 2.06
CA GLN A 43 12.70 0.00 3.10
C GLN A 43 11.89 0.62 4.25
N LEU A 44 11.23 -0.23 5.04
CA LEU A 44 10.45 0.18 6.21
C LEU A 44 11.04 -0.45 7.48
N GLU A 45 11.80 0.34 8.23
CA GLU A 45 12.48 -0.09 9.44
C GLU A 45 12.38 1.02 10.49
N THR A 46 12.21 0.64 11.77
CA THR A 46 12.20 1.61 12.87
C THR A 46 13.58 1.74 13.50
N VAL A 47 13.93 2.96 13.88
CA VAL A 47 15.15 3.29 14.62
C VAL A 47 14.79 4.00 15.91
N LYS A 48 15.53 3.73 16.98
CA LYS A 48 15.35 4.40 18.28
C LYS A 48 16.20 5.67 18.32
N MET A 49 15.54 6.81 18.48
CA MET A 49 16.14 8.13 18.62
C MET A 49 15.88 8.67 20.02
N GLY A 50 16.85 8.50 20.91
CA GLY A 50 16.68 8.85 22.33
C GLY A 50 15.51 8.07 22.95
N ASN A 51 14.41 8.77 23.23
CA ASN A 51 13.20 8.19 23.81
C ASN A 51 12.06 7.96 22.80
N THR A 52 12.23 8.33 21.53
CA THR A 52 11.24 8.16 20.47
C THR A 52 11.67 7.10 19.46
N PHE A 53 10.69 6.53 18.76
CA PHE A 53 10.93 5.65 17.61
C PHE A 53 10.54 6.38 16.33
N GLU A 54 11.42 6.33 15.35
CA GLU A 54 11.25 6.99 14.05
C GLU A 54 11.42 5.97 12.93
N LEU A 55 10.89 6.28 11.74
CA LEU A 55 11.11 5.44 10.57
C LEU A 55 12.46 5.82 9.96
N LEU A 56 13.34 4.84 9.80
CA LEU A 56 14.67 5.03 9.23
C LEU A 56 14.54 5.60 7.81
N ASN A 57 15.32 6.64 7.51
CA ASN A 57 15.33 7.31 6.21
C ASN A 57 16.74 7.84 5.89
N CYS A 58 16.97 8.18 4.61
CA CYS A 58 18.26 8.67 4.15
C CYS A 58 18.60 10.09 4.60
N ASP A 59 17.60 10.93 4.90
CA ASP A 59 17.81 12.36 5.14
C ASP A 59 18.08 12.68 6.63
N ASP A 60 17.25 12.15 7.53
CA ASP A 60 17.32 12.45 8.97
C ASP A 60 18.31 11.53 9.71
N HIS A 61 18.60 10.34 9.15
CA HIS A 61 19.33 9.28 9.86
C HIS A 61 20.68 8.89 9.24
N VAL A 62 21.30 9.77 8.44
CA VAL A 62 22.60 9.54 7.76
C VAL A 62 23.67 8.99 8.71
N ASN A 63 23.79 9.59 9.89
CA ASN A 63 24.82 9.24 10.87
C ASN A 63 24.63 7.81 11.42
N ILE A 64 23.39 7.35 11.56
CA ILE A 64 23.07 6.01 12.06
C ILE A 64 23.35 4.99 10.96
N LEU A 65 22.94 5.28 9.73
CA LEU A 65 23.21 4.43 8.57
C LEU A 65 24.72 4.19 8.42
N ARG A 66 25.53 5.25 8.49
CA ARG A 66 26.99 5.14 8.45
C ARG A 66 27.57 4.32 9.61
N LYS A 67 27.06 4.49 10.84
CA LYS A 67 27.49 3.69 12.00
C LYS A 67 27.23 2.19 11.82
N HIS A 68 26.17 1.84 11.09
CA HIS A 68 25.82 0.45 10.79
C HIS A 68 26.37 -0.02 9.43
N ASN A 69 27.35 0.68 8.85
CA ASN A 69 27.94 0.36 7.53
C ASN A 69 26.90 0.21 6.41
N ARG A 70 25.79 0.96 6.49
CA ARG A 70 24.77 1.04 5.44
C ARG A 70 24.95 2.32 4.65
N GLU A 71 24.84 2.20 3.33
CA GLU A 71 24.87 3.36 2.46
C GLU A 71 23.60 4.20 2.67
N PRO A 72 23.71 5.52 2.91
CA PRO A 72 22.54 6.35 3.17
C PRO A 72 21.50 6.29 2.04
N GLY A 73 21.95 6.16 0.79
CA GLY A 73 21.07 6.13 -0.39
C GLY A 73 20.16 4.91 -0.48
N THR A 74 20.41 3.85 0.29
CA THR A 74 19.60 2.62 0.20
C THR A 74 18.32 2.71 1.01
N CYS A 75 18.25 3.55 2.05
CA CYS A 75 17.10 3.62 2.93
C CYS A 75 16.08 4.67 2.44
N ARG A 76 15.19 4.23 1.55
CA ARG A 76 14.22 5.08 0.83
C ARG A 76 12.76 4.66 1.09
N PRO A 77 12.24 4.87 2.32
CA PRO A 77 10.83 4.60 2.64
C PRO A 77 9.83 5.44 1.80
N ASP A 78 10.28 6.56 1.23
CA ASP A 78 9.50 7.44 0.37
C ASP A 78 9.06 6.77 -0.94
N ILE A 79 9.83 5.82 -1.46
CA ILE A 79 9.46 5.03 -2.64
C ILE A 79 8.18 4.24 -2.35
N THR A 80 8.16 3.49 -1.23
CA THR A 80 6.97 2.74 -0.81
C THR A 80 5.79 3.68 -0.54
N HIS A 81 6.04 4.83 0.07
CA HIS A 81 5.01 5.84 0.32
C HIS A 81 4.34 6.31 -0.97
N GLN A 82 5.12 6.70 -1.97
CA GLN A 82 4.60 7.16 -3.27
C GLN A 82 3.86 6.04 -4.02
N CYS A 83 4.40 4.82 -4.03
CA CYS A 83 3.73 3.67 -4.63
C CYS A 83 2.35 3.43 -4.00
N LEU A 84 2.28 3.43 -2.66
CA LEU A 84 1.01 3.23 -1.94
C LEU A 84 -0.01 4.33 -2.23
N LEU A 85 0.42 5.59 -2.35
CA LEU A 85 -0.46 6.68 -2.75
C LEU A 85 -1.06 6.44 -4.14
N MET A 86 -0.22 6.09 -5.14
CA MET A 86 -0.66 5.84 -6.51
C MET A 86 -1.60 4.64 -6.60
N LEU A 87 -1.26 3.55 -5.91
CA LEU A 87 -2.05 2.33 -5.91
C LEU A 87 -3.44 2.55 -5.29
N LEU A 88 -3.50 3.15 -4.10
CA LEU A 88 -4.76 3.26 -3.36
C LEU A 88 -5.67 4.39 -3.87
N ASP A 89 -5.13 5.38 -4.59
CA ASP A 89 -5.94 6.39 -5.26
C ASP A 89 -6.52 5.94 -6.61
N SER A 90 -5.96 4.86 -7.16
CA SER A 90 -6.32 4.38 -8.49
C SER A 90 -7.81 4.07 -8.61
N PRO A 91 -8.42 4.27 -9.79
CA PRO A 91 -9.79 3.82 -10.05
C PRO A 91 -9.99 2.33 -9.76
N LEU A 92 -8.94 1.52 -9.95
CA LEU A 92 -8.96 0.08 -9.70
C LEU A 92 -9.16 -0.25 -8.21
N ASN A 93 -8.50 0.50 -7.31
CA ASN A 93 -8.73 0.36 -5.87
C ASN A 93 -10.16 0.76 -5.47
N ARG A 94 -10.67 1.85 -6.05
CA ARG A 94 -12.06 2.30 -5.81
C ARG A 94 -13.10 1.29 -6.28
N ALA A 95 -12.80 0.57 -7.35
CA ALA A 95 -13.62 -0.52 -7.86
C ALA A 95 -13.53 -1.82 -7.02
N GLY A 96 -12.66 -1.88 -6.00
CA GLY A 96 -12.46 -3.09 -5.19
C GLY A 96 -11.68 -4.20 -5.89
N LEU A 97 -10.96 -3.88 -6.97
CA LEU A 97 -10.24 -4.83 -7.82
C LEU A 97 -8.73 -4.84 -7.55
N LEU A 98 -8.27 -4.13 -6.51
CA LEU A 98 -6.87 -4.05 -6.12
C LEU A 98 -6.65 -4.59 -4.71
N GLN A 99 -5.62 -5.40 -4.55
CA GLN A 99 -5.08 -5.82 -3.26
C GLN A 99 -3.59 -5.47 -3.23
N VAL A 100 -3.11 -4.92 -2.11
CA VAL A 100 -1.71 -4.49 -1.98
C VAL A 100 -1.06 -5.18 -0.79
N TYR A 101 0.12 -5.71 -1.04
CA TYR A 101 1.03 -6.22 -0.01
C TYR A 101 2.34 -5.45 -0.07
N VAL A 102 2.96 -5.29 1.10
CA VAL A 102 4.31 -4.73 1.22
C VAL A 102 5.18 -5.75 1.92
N HIS A 103 6.21 -6.21 1.22
CA HIS A 103 7.23 -7.07 1.77
C HIS A 103 8.51 -6.26 1.97
N THR A 104 8.92 -6.13 3.22
CA THR A 104 10.06 -5.30 3.60
C THR A 104 11.38 -6.05 3.44
N ASP A 105 12.49 -5.31 3.33
CA ASP A 105 13.84 -5.90 3.27
C ASP A 105 14.20 -6.67 4.57
N ASN A 106 13.53 -6.36 5.68
CA ASN A 106 13.64 -7.07 6.96
C ASN A 106 12.64 -8.24 7.09
N ASN A 107 12.13 -8.78 5.98
CA ASN A 107 11.25 -9.95 5.92
C ASN A 107 9.92 -9.78 6.70
N VAL A 108 9.44 -8.55 6.87
CA VAL A 108 8.09 -8.27 7.40
C VAL A 108 7.11 -8.16 6.23
N LEU A 109 6.04 -8.94 6.28
CA LEU A 109 4.96 -8.89 5.30
C LEU A 109 3.76 -8.13 5.86
N ILE A 110 3.30 -7.12 5.12
CA ILE A 110 2.21 -6.23 5.50
C ILE A 110 1.08 -6.37 4.48
N GLU A 111 -0.11 -6.64 4.98
CA GLU A 111 -1.36 -6.56 4.23
C GLU A 111 -1.96 -5.16 4.37
N VAL A 112 -2.32 -4.56 3.23
CA VAL A 112 -2.96 -3.24 3.17
C VAL A 112 -4.42 -3.39 2.79
N ASN A 113 -5.31 -2.97 3.68
CA ASN A 113 -6.74 -2.93 3.39
C ASN A 113 -7.03 -1.85 2.32
N PRO A 114 -7.82 -2.12 1.28
CA PRO A 114 -8.18 -1.15 0.24
C PRO A 114 -8.81 0.15 0.75
N GLN A 115 -9.44 0.11 1.93
CA GLN A 115 -10.06 1.28 2.58
C GLN A 115 -9.05 2.17 3.30
N THR A 116 -7.78 1.75 3.39
CA THR A 116 -6.73 2.52 4.04
C THR A 116 -6.50 3.83 3.30
N ARG A 117 -6.66 4.96 3.99
CA ARG A 117 -6.20 6.26 3.48
C ARG A 117 -4.77 6.53 3.94
N ILE A 118 -3.83 6.38 3.02
CA ILE A 118 -2.42 6.65 3.30
C ILE A 118 -2.21 8.16 3.48
N PRO A 119 -1.54 8.62 4.55
CA PRO A 119 -1.26 10.02 4.75
C PRO A 119 -0.46 10.60 3.58
N ARG A 120 -0.87 11.78 3.08
CA ARG A 120 -0.20 12.45 1.96
C ARG A 120 1.19 12.98 2.30
N THR A 121 1.41 13.35 3.56
CA THR A 121 2.70 13.85 4.02
C THR A 121 3.57 12.70 4.53
N PHE A 122 4.83 12.69 4.13
CA PHE A 122 5.77 11.63 4.51
C PHE A 122 5.91 11.50 6.04
N LYS A 123 6.00 12.61 6.78
CA LYS A 123 6.11 12.59 8.25
C LYS A 123 4.95 11.84 8.94
N ARG A 124 3.72 11.99 8.45
CA ARG A 124 2.56 11.27 9.00
C ARG A 124 2.57 9.80 8.58
N PHE A 125 2.99 9.50 7.36
CA PHE A 125 3.19 8.13 6.90
C PHE A 125 4.25 7.41 7.74
N ALA A 126 5.38 8.07 8.03
CA ALA A 126 6.44 7.53 8.89
C ALA A 126 5.91 7.15 10.28
N GLY A 127 5.15 8.04 10.94
CA GLY A 127 4.52 7.75 12.23
C GLY A 127 3.53 6.56 12.16
N LEU A 128 2.76 6.47 11.08
CA LEU A 128 1.85 5.34 10.84
C LEU A 128 2.60 4.01 10.69
N MET A 129 3.72 3.99 9.95
CA MET A 129 4.55 2.80 9.76
C MET A 129 5.25 2.39 11.06
N VAL A 130 5.76 3.34 11.85
CA VAL A 130 6.31 3.07 13.19
C VAL A 130 5.24 2.41 14.07
N GLN A 131 4.03 2.98 14.10
CA GLN A 131 2.92 2.38 14.85
C GLN A 131 2.59 0.96 14.37
N LEU A 132 2.54 0.74 13.06
CA LEU A 132 2.29 -0.58 12.47
C LEU A 132 3.34 -1.60 12.88
N LEU A 133 4.63 -1.26 12.78
CA LEU A 133 5.73 -2.17 13.08
C LEU A 133 5.82 -2.50 14.57
N HIS A 134 5.46 -1.57 15.46
CA HIS A 134 5.42 -1.83 16.91
C HIS A 134 4.16 -2.58 17.37
N LYS A 135 2.99 -2.31 16.79
CA LYS A 135 1.71 -2.89 17.23
C LYS A 135 1.22 -4.06 16.37
N PHE A 136 1.95 -4.38 15.29
CA PHE A 136 1.60 -5.37 14.26
C PHE A 136 0.27 -5.15 13.53
N SER A 137 -0.49 -4.11 13.87
CA SER A 137 -1.70 -3.70 13.18
C SER A 137 -2.10 -2.25 13.49
N VAL A 138 -2.79 -1.62 12.54
CA VAL A 138 -3.43 -0.32 12.70
C VAL A 138 -4.92 -0.48 12.42
N ARG A 139 -5.76 0.07 13.30
CA ARG A 139 -7.22 0.03 13.19
C ARG A 139 -7.79 1.37 12.76
N ALA A 140 -8.98 1.33 12.16
CA ALA A 140 -9.74 2.54 11.88
C ALA A 140 -10.14 3.23 13.20
N SER A 141 -10.21 4.56 13.21
CA SER A 141 -10.60 5.32 14.40
C SER A 141 -12.08 5.12 14.74
N ASP A 142 -12.90 4.81 13.75
CA ASP A 142 -14.35 4.68 13.81
C ASP A 142 -14.83 3.22 13.89
N GLY A 143 -13.94 2.24 14.08
CA GLY A 143 -14.36 0.85 14.19
C GLY A 143 -13.27 -0.19 14.42
N PRO A 144 -13.64 -1.47 14.60
CA PRO A 144 -12.69 -2.54 14.90
C PRO A 144 -11.84 -2.98 13.69
N MET A 145 -12.14 -2.47 12.50
CA MET A 145 -11.50 -2.88 11.25
C MET A 145 -10.00 -2.59 11.27
N LYS A 146 -9.20 -3.59 10.90
CA LYS A 146 -7.75 -3.43 10.69
C LYS A 146 -7.52 -2.90 9.28
N LEU A 147 -6.84 -1.75 9.19
CA LEU A 147 -6.47 -1.10 7.95
C LEU A 147 -5.11 -1.60 7.45
N LEU A 148 -4.16 -1.74 8.36
CA LEU A 148 -2.84 -2.30 8.09
C LEU A 148 -2.59 -3.44 9.06
N LYS A 149 -1.98 -4.52 8.58
CA LYS A 149 -1.72 -5.70 9.41
C LYS A 149 -0.43 -6.39 8.98
N VAL A 150 0.44 -6.68 9.93
CA VAL A 150 1.56 -7.60 9.72
C VAL A 150 1.02 -9.02 9.68
N ILE A 151 1.36 -9.75 8.63
CA ILE A 151 0.94 -11.14 8.39
C ILE A 151 2.17 -12.05 8.28
N ARG A 152 1.95 -13.36 8.35
CA ARG A 152 3.03 -14.35 8.30
C ARG A 152 3.51 -14.55 6.88
N ASN A 153 4.81 -14.76 6.72
CA ASN A 153 5.38 -15.26 5.47
C ASN A 153 5.09 -16.75 5.27
N PRO A 154 5.16 -17.26 4.02
CA PRO A 154 5.44 -16.52 2.77
C PRO A 154 4.20 -15.81 2.17
N ILE A 155 4.43 -14.85 1.28
CA ILE A 155 3.35 -14.16 0.55
C ILE A 155 2.45 -15.11 -0.24
N THR A 156 3.00 -16.24 -0.72
CA THR A 156 2.27 -17.25 -1.50
C THR A 156 1.07 -17.83 -0.77
N ASP A 157 1.09 -17.87 0.56
CA ASP A 157 0.00 -18.42 1.38
C ASP A 157 -1.23 -17.51 1.40
N HIS A 158 -1.07 -16.25 1.00
CA HIS A 158 -2.13 -15.23 0.98
C HIS A 158 -2.64 -14.94 -0.43
N LEU A 159 -2.06 -15.57 -1.45
CA LEU A 159 -2.50 -15.43 -2.83
C LEU A 159 -3.60 -16.45 -3.16
N PRO A 160 -4.57 -16.10 -4.03
CA PRO A 160 -5.54 -17.06 -4.53
C PRO A 160 -4.91 -18.24 -5.26
N VAL A 161 -5.61 -19.38 -5.26
CA VAL A 161 -5.27 -20.53 -6.09
C VAL A 161 -5.29 -20.13 -7.56
N GLY A 162 -4.34 -20.64 -8.35
CA GLY A 162 -4.23 -20.32 -9.78
C GLY A 162 -3.71 -18.91 -10.08
N CYS A 163 -3.36 -18.11 -9.06
CA CYS A 163 -2.87 -16.75 -9.29
C CYS A 163 -1.51 -16.75 -10.01
N ARG A 164 -1.52 -16.24 -11.26
CA ARG A 164 -0.30 -16.01 -12.04
C ARG A 164 0.55 -14.93 -11.36
N LYS A 165 1.84 -15.20 -11.19
CA LYS A 165 2.82 -14.30 -10.56
C LYS A 165 3.80 -13.77 -11.60
N VAL A 166 3.94 -12.45 -11.69
CA VAL A 166 4.83 -11.78 -12.65
C VAL A 166 5.73 -10.79 -11.91
N GLY A 167 7.04 -10.92 -12.07
CA GLY A 167 8.00 -9.92 -11.59
C GLY A 167 8.26 -8.85 -12.63
N THR A 168 8.41 -7.60 -12.21
CA THR A 168 8.85 -6.51 -13.10
C THR A 168 10.33 -6.26 -12.93
N SER A 169 11.07 -6.17 -14.04
CA SER A 169 12.49 -5.84 -14.04
C SER A 169 12.84 -5.02 -15.27
N PHE A 170 13.69 -4.00 -15.09
CA PHE A 170 14.24 -3.22 -16.19
C PHE A 170 15.13 -4.09 -17.11
N SER A 171 15.87 -5.04 -16.52
CA SER A 171 16.77 -5.94 -17.24
C SER A 171 16.05 -7.09 -17.95
N ALA A 172 14.71 -7.10 -17.97
CA ALA A 172 13.95 -8.12 -18.67
C ALA A 172 14.21 -8.05 -20.18
N GLY A 173 14.60 -9.17 -20.78
CA GLY A 173 14.89 -9.23 -22.23
C GLY A 173 13.68 -9.03 -23.14
N ARG A 174 12.46 -8.98 -22.59
CA ARG A 174 11.22 -8.74 -23.33
C ARG A 174 10.38 -7.67 -22.66
N VAL A 175 10.07 -6.62 -23.41
CA VAL A 175 9.06 -5.62 -23.04
C VAL A 175 7.69 -6.13 -23.48
N ILE A 176 6.70 -6.04 -22.59
CA ILE A 176 5.32 -6.50 -22.83
C ILE A 176 4.38 -5.32 -22.59
N ASN A 177 3.36 -5.17 -23.43
CA ASN A 177 2.30 -4.21 -23.17
C ASN A 177 1.50 -4.65 -21.93
N PRO A 178 1.36 -3.83 -20.88
CA PRO A 178 0.64 -4.23 -19.67
C PRO A 178 -0.81 -4.69 -19.92
N ARG A 179 -1.46 -4.23 -20.99
CA ARG A 179 -2.82 -4.66 -21.36
C ARG A 179 -2.89 -6.14 -21.72
N GLU A 180 -1.81 -6.71 -22.26
CA GLU A 180 -1.72 -8.13 -22.61
C GLU A 180 -1.50 -9.03 -21.39
N LEU A 181 -1.13 -8.45 -20.25
CA LEU A 181 -0.95 -9.20 -19.00
C LEU A 181 -2.28 -9.42 -18.27
N VAL A 182 -3.34 -8.68 -18.60
CA VAL A 182 -4.61 -8.72 -17.88
C VAL A 182 -5.37 -10.00 -18.22
N PRO A 183 -5.56 -10.93 -17.27
CA PRO A 183 -6.37 -12.12 -17.49
C PRO A 183 -7.87 -11.76 -17.64
N VAL A 184 -8.63 -12.66 -18.25
CA VAL A 184 -10.07 -12.46 -18.46
C VAL A 184 -10.81 -12.52 -17.12
N ASP A 185 -10.68 -13.62 -16.37
CA ASP A 185 -11.44 -13.84 -15.12
C ASP A 185 -10.57 -14.30 -13.93
N GLU A 186 -9.26 -14.44 -14.12
CA GLU A 186 -8.35 -14.93 -13.08
C GLU A 186 -7.68 -13.77 -12.30
N PRO A 187 -7.21 -14.00 -11.07
CA PRO A 187 -6.37 -13.04 -10.36
C PRO A 187 -4.92 -13.07 -10.89
N ILE A 188 -4.27 -11.90 -10.90
CA ILE A 188 -2.86 -11.77 -11.26
C ILE A 188 -2.09 -11.01 -10.18
N ALA A 189 -0.92 -11.53 -9.81
CA ALA A 189 0.01 -10.89 -8.90
C ALA A 189 1.19 -10.27 -9.67
N ILE A 190 1.42 -8.98 -9.47
CA ILE A 190 2.56 -8.24 -10.01
C ILE A 190 3.48 -7.84 -8.85
N VAL A 191 4.74 -8.24 -8.95
CA VAL A 191 5.79 -7.91 -7.98
C VAL A 191 6.59 -6.71 -8.51
N VAL A 192 6.64 -5.65 -7.71
CA VAL A 192 7.32 -4.39 -8.03
C VAL A 192 8.34 -4.11 -6.93
N GLY A 193 9.61 -3.87 -7.31
CA GLY A 193 10.65 -3.48 -6.36
C GLY A 193 10.39 -2.10 -5.77
N ALA A 194 10.20 -2.02 -4.45
CA ALA A 194 10.03 -0.79 -3.69
C ALA A 194 11.35 -0.40 -2.98
N MET A 195 12.45 -0.49 -3.71
CA MET A 195 13.82 -0.31 -3.25
C MET A 195 14.50 0.80 -4.06
N ALA A 196 15.55 1.40 -3.49
CA ALA A 196 16.34 2.39 -4.21
C ALA A 196 17.05 1.75 -5.43
N HIS A 197 17.75 0.64 -5.20
CA HIS A 197 18.57 -0.07 -6.18
C HIS A 197 18.38 -1.59 -5.99
N GLY A 198 18.44 -2.37 -7.08
CA GLY A 198 18.40 -3.83 -7.04
C GLY A 198 18.06 -4.47 -8.38
#